data_AF-A0A542CV06-F1
#
_entry.id   AF-A0A542CV06-F1
#
_cell.length_a   1.000
_cell.length_b   1.000
_cell.length_c   1.000
_cell.angle_alpha   90.00
_cell.angle_beta   90.00
_cell.angle_gamma   90.00
#
_symmetry.space_group_name_H-M   'P 1'
#
loop_
_entity.id
_entity.type
_entity.pdbx_description
1 polymer ?
#
loop_
_entity_poly.entity_id
_entity_poly.type
_entity_poly.pdbx_seq_one_letter_code
_entity_poly.pdbx_strand_id
1 'polypeptide(L)' 'MRPTNGGLCTDTCMYVDEQSTFELDTAGNEAQVTIAGQHGDTSCLILAWGAVERLTPLFEQAAQHIPQQTTTSTSPDT' A
#
# COMPACT_ATOMS: atom_id res chain seq x y z
N MET A 1 33.34 -1.40 -3.33
CA MET A 1 32.00 -0.95 -2.89
C MET A 1 30.97 -1.82 -3.60
N ARG A 2 29.99 -2.38 -2.88
CA ARG A 2 29.05 -3.36 -3.44
C ARG A 2 28.11 -2.72 -4.47
N PRO A 3 27.78 -3.41 -5.57
CA PRO A 3 26.61 -3.08 -6.38
C PRO A 3 25.36 -3.45 -5.58
N THR A 4 24.47 -2.49 -5.33
CA THR A 4 23.13 -2.73 -4.80
C THR A 4 22.30 -3.43 -5.88
N ASN A 5 22.43 -4.76 -5.96
CA ASN A 5 21.36 -5.63 -6.45
C ASN A 5 20.21 -5.62 -5.41
N GLY A 6 19.72 -4.43 -5.06
CA GLY A 6 18.91 -4.08 -3.88
C GLY A 6 17.49 -4.60 -3.96
N GLY A 7 17.34 -5.91 -4.14
CA GLY A 7 16.10 -6.61 -3.91
C GLY A 7 15.71 -6.54 -2.44
N LEU A 8 14.40 -6.45 -2.22
CA LEU A 8 13.74 -6.43 -0.92
C LEU A 8 14.16 -7.66 -0.09
N CYS A 9 14.82 -7.44 1.04
CA CYS A 9 14.97 -8.45 2.10
C CYS A 9 14.42 -7.80 3.37
N THR A 10 13.10 -7.91 3.55
CA THR A 10 12.40 -7.46 4.75
C THR A 10 11.86 -8.69 5.46
N ASP A 11 12.35 -8.99 6.66
CA ASP A 11 11.78 -10.00 7.55
C ASP A 11 10.49 -9.51 8.24
N THR A 12 10.02 -8.31 7.89
CA THR A 12 8.96 -7.60 8.59
C THR A 12 7.73 -7.47 7.70
N CYS A 13 6.63 -8.09 8.14
CA CYS A 13 5.32 -7.85 7.58
C CYS A 13 4.75 -6.54 8.15
N MET A 14 4.23 -5.68 7.28
CA MET A 14 3.48 -4.50 7.67
C MET A 14 2.00 -4.78 7.49
N TYR A 15 1.21 -4.56 8.54
CA TYR A 15 -0.24 -4.51 8.43
C TYR A 15 -0.66 -3.04 8.23
N VAL A 16 -1.42 -2.78 7.18
CA VAL A 16 -2.00 -1.45 6.88
C VAL A 16 -3.50 -1.57 7.06
N ASP A 17 -4.06 -0.80 7.99
CA ASP A 17 -5.48 -0.81 8.30
C ASP A 17 -6.27 0.19 7.44
N GLU A 18 -7.61 0.15 7.56
CA GLU A 18 -8.52 1.02 6.83
C GLU A 18 -8.47 2.49 7.26
N GLN A 19 -7.83 2.80 8.40
CA GLN A 19 -7.72 4.17 8.93
C GLN A 19 -6.45 4.87 8.45
N SER A 20 -5.58 4.14 7.76
CA SER A 20 -4.35 4.65 7.18
C SER A 20 -4.63 5.49 5.94
N THR A 21 -3.87 6.57 5.76
CA THR A 21 -3.91 7.39 4.54
C THR A 21 -2.70 7.12 3.64
N PHE A 22 -2.87 7.38 2.35
CA PHE A 22 -1.87 7.11 1.33
C PHE A 22 -1.59 8.37 0.52
N GLU A 23 -0.31 8.71 0.37
CA GLU A 23 0.17 9.75 -0.54
C GLU A 23 1.12 9.12 -1.56
N LEU A 24 0.92 9.40 -2.84
CA LEU A 24 1.76 8.91 -3.93
C LEU A 24 2.57 10.07 -4.49
N ASP A 25 3.89 9.88 -4.56
CA ASP A 25 4.81 10.73 -5.31
C ASP A 25 5.55 9.88 -6.35
N THR A 26 5.93 10.51 -7.46
CA THR A 26 6.68 9.86 -8.54
C THR A 26 7.93 10.67 -8.84
N ALA A 27 9.10 10.05 -8.67
CA ALA A 27 10.38 10.68 -8.93
C ALA A 27 11.21 9.81 -9.87
N GLY A 28 11.40 10.27 -11.11
CA GLY A 28 12.13 9.52 -12.13
C GLY A 28 11.45 8.19 -12.46
N ASN A 29 12.14 7.07 -12.22
CA ASN A 29 11.65 5.70 -12.49
C ASN A 29 11.14 4.99 -11.23
N GLU A 30 10.81 5.75 -10.19
CA GLU A 30 10.35 5.22 -8.91
C GLU A 30 9.01 5.86 -8.53
N ALA A 31 8.13 5.04 -7.96
CA ALA A 31 6.91 5.45 -7.28
C ALA A 31 7.15 5.31 -5.79
N GLN A 32 6.87 6.37 -5.04
CA GLN A 32 6.95 6.40 -3.59
C GLN A 32 5.53 6.51 -3.02
N VAL A 33 5.13 5.52 -2.24
CA VAL A 33 3.88 5.55 -1.48
C VAL A 33 4.20 5.79 -0.02
N THR A 34 3.78 6.95 0.49
CA THR A 34 3.79 7.25 1.92
C THR A 34 2.50 6.75 2.54
N ILE A 35 2.61 5.94 3.58
CA ILE A 35 1.51 5.36 4.35
C ILE A 35 1.55 6.00 5.73
N ALA A 36 0.51 6.76 6.09
CA ALA A 36 0.41 7.40 7.41
C ALA A 36 -0.68 6.71 8.23
N GLY A 37 -0.30 6.18 9.39
CA GLY A 37 -1.21 5.55 10.34
C GLY A 37 -1.88 6.56 11.28
N GLN A 38 -2.95 6.13 11.96
CA GLN A 38 -3.75 6.98 12.83
C GLN A 38 -2.96 7.61 13.99
N HIS A 39 -1.91 6.95 14.47
CA HIS A 39 -1.12 7.39 15.63
C HIS A 39 0.09 8.26 15.26
N GLY A 40 0.17 8.73 14.02
CA GLY A 40 1.25 9.61 13.54
C GLY A 40 2.50 8.86 13.07
N ASP A 41 2.47 7.52 13.09
CA ASP A 41 3.51 6.69 12.48
C ASP A 41 3.40 6.77 10.96
N THR A 42 4.55 6.91 10.30
CA THR A 42 4.63 6.95 8.84
C THR A 42 5.57 5.88 8.33
N SER A 43 5.20 5.30 7.20
CA SER A 43 5.97 4.29 6.49
C SER A 43 6.05 4.64 5.01
N CYS A 44 7.13 4.22 4.36
CA CYS A 44 7.39 4.57 2.98
C CYS A 44 7.68 3.30 2.18
N LEU A 45 6.92 3.10 1.10
CA LEU A 45 7.11 2.03 0.13
C LEU A 45 7.61 2.65 -1.17
N ILE A 46 8.87 2.38 -1.52
CA ILE A 46 9.48 2.82 -2.78
C ILE A 46 9.52 1.63 -3.75
N LEU A 47 8.94 1.83 -4.92
CA LEU A 47 8.82 0.82 -5.97
C LEU A 47 9.46 1.35 -7.26
N ALA A 48 10.39 0.60 -7.83
CA ALA A 48 10.81 0.86 -9.21
C ALA A 48 9.63 0.65 -10.18
N TRP A 49 9.62 1.38 -11.29
CA TRP A 49 8.52 1.36 -12.28
C TRP A 49 8.13 -0.06 -12.73
N GLY A 50 9.11 -0.90 -13.08
CA GLY A 50 8.84 -2.30 -13.46
C GLY A 50 8.35 -3.20 -12.32
N ALA A 51 8.47 -2.78 -11.06
CA ALA A 51 7.81 -3.43 -9.93
C ALA A 51 6.34 -2.99 -9.84
N VAL A 52 6.04 -1.71 -10.05
CA VAL A 52 4.67 -1.18 -10.13
C VAL A 52 3.87 -1.94 -11.18
N GLU A 53 4.38 -2.03 -12.41
CA GLU A 53 3.71 -2.73 -13.52
C GLU A 53 3.37 -4.20 -13.20
N ARG A 54 4.21 -4.87 -12.41
CA ARG A 54 4.00 -6.28 -12.01
C ARG A 54 3.09 -6.43 -10.79
N LEU A 55 3.05 -5.44 -9.90
CA LEU A 55 2.23 -5.48 -8.68
C LEU A 55 0.79 -5.01 -8.91
N THR A 56 0.57 -4.03 -9.79
CA THR A 56 -0.77 -3.52 -10.13
C THR A 56 -1.79 -4.63 -10.42
N PRO A 57 -1.55 -5.58 -11.35
CA PRO A 57 -2.54 -6.62 -11.62
C PRO A 57 -2.81 -7.55 -10.43
N LEU A 58 -1.84 -7.75 -9.53
CA LEU A 58 -2.02 -8.56 -8.32
C LEU A 58 -2.92 -7.84 -7.31
N PHE A 59 -2.74 -6.53 -7.14
CA PHE A 59 -3.62 -5.72 -6.28
C PHE A 59 -5.04 -5.63 -6.84
N GLU A 60 -5.20 -5.48 -8.16
CA GLU A 60 -6.51 -5.51 -8.81
C GLU A 60 -7.24 -6.85 -8.59
N GLN A 61 -6.53 -7.96 -8.74
CA GLN A 61 -7.08 -9.30 -8.44
C GLN A 61 -7.47 -9.43 -6.97
N ALA A 62 -6.60 -8.99 -6.04
CA ALA A 62 -6.89 -9.02 -4.62
C ALA A 62 -8.16 -8.22 -4.27
N ALA A 63 -8.32 -7.01 -4.84
CA ALA A 63 -9.49 -6.17 -4.64
C ALA A 63 -10.80 -6.80 -5.16
N GLN A 64 -10.74 -7.66 -6.17
CA GLN A 64 -11.89 -8.39 -6.70
C GLN A 64 -12.29 -9.60 -5.84
N HIS A 65 -11.32 -10.21 -5.13
CA HIS A 65 -11.54 -11.43 -4.35
C HIS A 65 -11.82 -11.18 -2.87
N ILE A 66 -11.41 -10.03 -2.34
CA ILE A 66 -11.75 -9.63 -0.97
C ILE A 66 -13.21 -9.15 -0.98
N PRO A 67 -14.14 -9.84 -0.30
CA PRO A 67 -15.53 -9.42 -0.27
C PRO A 67 -15.62 -8.01 0.28
N GLN A 68 -16.17 -7.08 -0.51
CA GLN A 68 -16.52 -5.75 -0.03
C GLN A 68 -17.50 -5.93 1.12
N GLN A 69 -17.08 -5.69 2.36
CA GLN A 69 -18.00 -5.64 3.48
C GLN A 69 -18.96 -4.47 3.23
N THR A 70 -20.18 -4.79 2.82
CA THR A 70 -21.29 -3.85 2.79
C THR A 70 -21.55 -3.42 4.23
N THR A 71 -21.04 -2.25 4.60
CA THR A 71 -21.47 -1.56 5.83
C THR A 71 -22.92 -1.11 5.61
N THR A 72 -23.88 -1.95 5.98
CA THR A 72 -25.25 -1.50 6.21
C THR A 72 -25.23 -0.56 7.41
N SER A 73 -25.10 0.74 7.14
CA SER A 73 -25.41 1.81 8.09
C SER A 73 -26.89 1.69 8.42
N THR A 74 -27.21 1.03 9.53
CA THR A 74 -28.56 1.03 10.08
C THR A 74 -28.66 2.32 10.89
N SER A 75 -29.15 3.38 10.26
CA SER A 75 -29.54 4.59 10.99
C SER A 75 -30.58 4.20 12.03
N PRO A 76 -30.42 4.57 13.32
CA PRO A 76 -31.51 4.40 14.27
C PRO A 76 -32.53 5.50 13.98
N ASP A 77 -33.72 5.10 13.54
CA ASP A 77 -34.89 5.98 13.50
C ASP A 77 -35.10 6.58 14.89
N THR A 78 -35.14 7.92 14.97
CA THR A 78 -35.68 8.66 16.12
C THR A 78 -36.67 9.69 15.61
#